data_AF-A0A7X5WQW9-F1
#
_entry.id   AF-A0A7X5WQW9-F1
#
_cell.length_a   1.000
_cell.length_b   1.000
_cell.length_c   1.000
_cell.angle_alpha   90.00
_cell.angle_beta   90.00
_cell.angle_gamma   90.00
#
_symmetry.space_group_name_H-M   'P 1'
#
loop_
_entity.id
_entity.type
_entity.pdbx_description
1 polymer ?
#
loop_
_entity_poly.entity_id
_entity_poly.type
_entity_poly.pdbx_seq_one_letter_code
_entity_poly.pdbx_strand_id
1 'polypeptide(L)'
;MLDDLARRRGVVMLVGAPDTGKTTFALGLIAAGLAAGKTIAYVDADTDQTTTGPPTCTGLKLVRSQDDLERLEAADSLHFVGSTSAEGVVLQQVTATAALVDEARGEADLVVVDTT
;
A
#
# COMPACT_ATOMS: atom_id res chain seq x y z
N MET A 1 6.89 18.36 2.27
CA MET A 1 5.89 17.46 1.65
C MET A 1 5.87 16.08 2.29
N LEU A 2 6.89 15.22 2.11
CA LEU A 2 6.91 13.89 2.74
C LEU A 2 6.82 13.98 4.27
N ASP A 3 7.65 14.83 4.89
CA ASP A 3 7.61 15.05 6.35
C ASP A 3 6.26 15.59 6.84
N ASP A 4 5.59 16.42 6.04
CA ASP A 4 4.28 16.97 6.39
C ASP A 4 3.19 15.89 6.33
N LEU A 5 3.21 15.05 5.29
CA LEU A 5 2.30 13.91 5.13
C LEU A 5 2.56 12.86 6.20
N ALA A 6 3.83 12.56 6.50
CA ALA A 6 4.25 11.62 7.53
C ALA A 6 3.76 12.05 8.93
N ARG A 7 3.51 13.34 9.17
CA ARG A 7 2.91 13.83 10.42
C ARG A 7 1.39 13.71 10.48
N ARG A 8 0.69 13.48 9.37
CA ARG A 8 -0.77 13.26 9.34
C ARG A 8 -1.18 11.84 9.71
N ARG A 9 -2.40 11.68 10.21
CA ARG A 9 -3.07 10.37 10.36
C ARG A 9 -4.08 10.20 9.24
N GLY A 10 -4.41 8.96 8.89
CA GLY A 10 -5.48 8.65 7.92
C GLY A 10 -4.96 7.90 6.70
N VAL A 11 -5.52 8.19 5.53
CA VAL A 11 -5.23 7.46 4.28
C VAL A 11 -4.67 8.44 3.24
N VAL A 12 -3.57 8.04 2.61
CA VAL A 12 -2.97 8.71 1.45
C VAL A 12 -3.04 7.73 0.29
N MET A 13 -3.81 8.07 -0.75
CA MET A 13 -3.87 7.30 -1.99
C MET A 13 -3.04 8.00 -3.05
N LEU A 14 -2.14 7.25 -3.67
CA LEU A 14 -1.29 7.74 -4.75
C LEU A 14 -2.02 7.49 -6.07
N VAL A 15 -2.10 8.51 -6.92
CA VAL A 15 -2.77 8.42 -8.23
C VAL A 15 -1.88 9.10 -9.26
N GLY A 16 -1.66 8.42 -10.37
CA GLY A 16 -0.78 8.87 -11.44
C GLY A 16 -0.66 7.82 -12.53
N ALA A 17 -0.12 8.21 -13.69
CA ALA A 17 0.14 7.28 -14.77
C ALA A 17 1.17 6.19 -14.37
N PRO A 18 1.29 5.10 -15.14
CA PRO A 18 2.38 4.16 -14.97
C PRO A 18 3.75 4.87 -15.02
N ASP A 19 4.71 4.36 -14.25
CA ASP A 19 6.10 4.84 -14.21
C ASP A 19 6.28 6.32 -13.79
N THR A 20 5.31 6.94 -13.12
CA THR A 20 5.45 8.31 -12.58
C THR A 20 6.09 8.37 -11.18
N GLY A 21 6.61 7.24 -10.68
CA GLY A 21 7.29 7.17 -9.39
C GLY A 21 6.37 7.05 -8.16
N LYS A 22 5.15 6.53 -8.32
CA LYS A 22 4.18 6.34 -7.21
C LYS A 22 4.76 5.45 -6.11
N THR A 23 5.22 4.26 -6.46
CA THR A 23 5.86 3.33 -5.52
C THR A 23 7.07 3.94 -4.84
N THR A 24 7.95 4.62 -5.58
CA THR A 24 9.10 5.34 -4.98
C THR A 24 8.65 6.39 -3.96
N PHE A 25 7.60 7.15 -4.26
CA PHE A 25 7.01 8.11 -3.33
C PHE A 25 6.40 7.42 -2.11
N ALA A 26 5.71 6.29 -2.31
CA ALA A 26 5.11 5.49 -1.24
C ALA A 26 6.18 5.02 -0.24
N LEU A 27 7.28 4.44 -0.74
CA LEU A 27 8.41 3.98 0.07
C LEU A 27 9.06 5.13 0.85
N GLY A 28 9.25 6.29 0.21
CA GLY A 28 9.75 7.49 0.88
C GLY A 28 8.82 7.99 1.99
N LEU A 29 7.50 7.93 1.77
CA LEU A 29 6.50 8.31 2.77
C LEU A 29 6.46 7.33 3.95
N ILE A 30 6.58 6.03 3.69
CA ILE A 30 6.66 5.00 4.73
C ILE A 30 7.91 5.21 5.58
N ALA A 31 9.08 5.40 4.97
CA ALA A 31 10.33 5.65 5.68
C ALA A 31 10.26 6.94 6.53
N ALA A 32 9.70 8.02 5.99
CA ALA A 32 9.49 9.27 6.74
C ALA A 32 8.50 9.07 7.91
N GLY A 33 7.45 8.27 7.71
CA GLY A 33 6.49 7.90 8.75
C GLY A 33 7.12 7.10 9.89
N LEU A 34 7.93 6.09 9.56
CA LEU A 34 8.71 5.31 10.54
C LEU A 34 9.67 6.19 11.33
N ALA A 35 10.40 7.08 10.66
CA ALA A 35 11.31 8.02 11.30
C ALA A 35 10.58 9.00 12.25
N ALA A 36 9.29 9.27 11.99
CA ALA A 36 8.42 10.04 12.87
C ALA A 36 7.77 9.21 14.00
N GLY A 37 8.14 7.94 14.15
CA GLY A 37 7.65 7.05 15.21
C GLY A 37 6.24 6.52 15.00
N LYS A 38 5.76 6.46 13.75
CA LYS A 38 4.42 5.96 13.41
C LYS A 38 4.43 4.53 12.94
N THR A 39 3.30 3.86 13.14
CA THR A 39 2.99 2.62 12.41
C THR A 39 2.35 2.97 11.06
N ILE A 40 2.86 2.38 10.00
CA ILE A 40 2.39 2.63 8.63
C ILE A 40 1.82 1.35 8.06
N ALA A 41 0.72 1.43 7.33
CA ALA A 41 0.22 0.34 6.51
C ALA A 41 0.48 0.68 5.05
N TYR A 42 1.03 -0.26 4.30
CA TYR A 42 1.19 -0.18 2.85
C TYR A 42 0.16 -1.11 2.21
N VAL A 43 -0.74 -0.54 1.42
CA VAL A 43 -1.71 -1.29 0.61
C VAL A 43 -1.26 -1.18 -0.84
N ASP A 44 -0.83 -2.31 -1.39
CA ASP A 44 -0.44 -2.45 -2.79
C ASP A 44 -1.65 -2.89 -3.62
N ALA A 45 -2.21 -1.96 -4.39
CA ALA A 45 -3.32 -2.21 -5.31
C ALA A 45 -2.88 -2.39 -6.76
N ASP A 46 -1.57 -2.51 -7.02
CA ASP A 46 -1.04 -2.88 -8.33
C ASP A 46 -0.93 -4.40 -8.45
N THR A 47 -1.86 -4.98 -9.20
CA THR A 47 -1.94 -6.43 -9.42
C THR A 47 -0.95 -6.96 -10.47
N ASP A 48 -0.27 -6.09 -11.22
CA ASP A 48 0.71 -6.45 -12.26
C ASP A 48 2.14 -6.30 -11.75
N GLN A 49 2.52 -5.09 -11.32
CA GLN A 49 3.86 -4.76 -10.83
C GLN A 49 3.89 -4.64 -9.30
N THR A 50 3.49 -5.72 -8.64
CA THR A 50 3.36 -5.76 -7.19
C THR A 50 4.71 -5.63 -6.45
N THR A 51 4.67 -4.88 -5.36
CA THR A 51 5.70 -4.81 -4.32
C THR A 51 5.37 -5.72 -3.13
N THR A 52 4.07 -5.99 -2.87
CA THR A 52 3.60 -6.72 -1.69
C THR A 52 2.69 -7.89 -2.08
N GLY A 53 3.21 -9.10 -1.93
CA GLY A 53 2.52 -10.34 -2.29
C GLY A 53 2.77 -10.80 -3.73
N PRO A 54 2.08 -11.86 -4.18
CA PRO A 54 2.20 -12.35 -5.54
C PRO A 54 1.36 -11.52 -6.52
N PRO A 55 1.63 -11.60 -7.84
CA PRO A 55 0.77 -11.01 -8.87
C PRO A 55 -0.68 -11.44 -8.73
N THR A 56 -1.60 -10.66 -9.30
CA THR A 56 -3.06 -10.87 -9.25
C THR A 56 -3.70 -10.73 -7.86
N CYS A 57 -2.95 -10.22 -6.88
CA CYS A 57 -3.44 -9.92 -5.54
C CYS A 57 -3.32 -8.43 -5.24
N THR A 58 -4.20 -7.94 -4.38
CA THR A 58 -3.94 -6.72 -3.59
C THR A 58 -3.35 -7.17 -2.26
N GLY A 59 -2.28 -6.51 -1.82
CA GLY A 59 -1.57 -6.87 -0.60
C GLY A 59 -1.56 -5.77 0.44
N LEU A 60 -1.57 -6.17 1.71
CA LEU A 60 -1.37 -5.31 2.86
C LEU A 60 -0.08 -5.72 3.58
N LYS A 61 0.77 -4.74 3.85
CA LYS A 61 1.91 -4.85 4.76
C LYS A 61 1.81 -3.84 5.89
N LEU A 62 1.93 -4.30 7.13
CA LEU A 62 2.08 -3.44 8.30
C LEU A 62 3.57 -3.21 8.55
N VAL A 63 3.97 -1.95 8.42
CA VAL A 63 5.35 -1.51 8.54
C VAL A 63 5.52 -0.80 9.87
N ARG A 64 6.13 -1.52 10.82
CA ARG A 64 6.34 -1.05 12.21
C ARG A 64 7.82 -0.83 12.53
N SER A 65 8.69 -1.27 11.63
CA SER A 65 10.14 -1.22 11.77
C SER A 65 10.82 -1.12 10.40
N GLN A 66 12.13 -0.86 10.41
CA GLN A 66 12.95 -0.89 9.19
C GLN A 66 13.00 -2.30 8.57
N ASP A 67 13.06 -3.35 9.40
CA ASP A 67 13.04 -4.74 8.94
C ASP A 67 11.76 -5.08 8.18
N ASP A 68 10.61 -4.51 8.59
CA ASP A 68 9.34 -4.71 7.88
C ASP A 68 9.36 -4.01 6.50
N LEU A 69 9.99 -2.83 6.43
CA LEU A 69 10.15 -2.06 5.19
C LEU A 69 11.10 -2.77 4.21
N GLU A 70 12.09 -3.49 4.71
CA GLU A 70 12.99 -4.30 3.88
C GLU A 70 12.36 -5.62 3.42
N ARG A 71 11.19 -5.98 3.96
CA ARG A 71 10.44 -7.21 3.66
C ARG A 71 9.01 -6.92 3.19
N LEU A 72 8.83 -5.89 2.37
CA LEU A 72 7.50 -5.50 1.87
C LEU A 72 6.82 -6.61 1.06
N GLU A 73 7.58 -7.51 0.46
CA GLU A 73 7.06 -8.65 -0.30
C GLU A 73 6.26 -9.63 0.57
N ALA A 74 6.56 -9.69 1.87
CA ALA A 74 5.92 -10.57 2.83
C ALA A 74 4.64 -9.94 3.38
N ALA A 75 3.57 -10.00 2.59
CA ALA A 75 2.25 -9.49 2.94
C ALA A 75 1.71 -10.09 4.25
N ASP A 76 1.11 -9.25 5.09
CA ASP A 76 0.42 -9.66 6.32
C ASP A 76 -1.04 -10.08 6.02
N SER A 77 -1.65 -9.49 4.99
CA SER A 77 -2.99 -9.84 4.49
C SER A 77 -3.03 -9.71 2.96
N LEU A 78 -3.85 -10.53 2.30
CA LEU A 78 -3.94 -10.64 0.85
C LEU A 78 -5.39 -10.83 0.41
N HIS A 79 -5.77 -10.17 -0.67
CA HIS A 79 -7.00 -10.46 -1.40
C HIS A 79 -6.68 -10.82 -2.86
N PHE A 80 -7.14 -12.00 -3.29
CA PHE A 80 -6.99 -12.45 -4.67
C PHE A 80 -7.99 -11.74 -5.58
N VAL A 81 -7.47 -10.98 -6.55
CA VAL A 81 -8.25 -10.29 -7.59
C VAL A 81 -8.40 -11.19 -8.82
N GLY A 82 -7.37 -11.97 -9.14
CA GLY A 82 -7.39 -13.00 -10.18
C GLY A 82 -7.10 -12.53 -11.60
N SER A 83 -6.60 -11.30 -11.76
CA SER A 83 -6.12 -10.75 -13.03
C SER A 83 -5.01 -9.73 -12.76
N THR A 84 -4.07 -9.58 -13.70
CA THR A 84 -3.08 -8.50 -13.68
C THR A 84 -3.59 -7.24 -14.38
N SER A 85 -4.70 -7.34 -15.14
CA SER A 85 -5.40 -6.20 -15.74
C SER A 85 -6.67 -5.90 -14.97
N ALA A 86 -6.98 -4.62 -14.75
CA ALA A 86 -8.25 -4.16 -14.17
C ALA A 86 -9.46 -4.47 -15.07
N GLU A 87 -9.25 -4.70 -16.38
CA GLU A 87 -10.32 -4.98 -17.32
C GLU A 87 -11.06 -6.27 -16.95
N GLY A 88 -12.38 -6.16 -16.75
CA GLY A 88 -13.23 -7.30 -16.36
C GLY A 88 -13.21 -7.66 -14.86
N VAL A 89 -12.37 -7.02 -14.04
CA VAL A 89 -12.26 -7.29 -12.59
C VAL A 89 -12.31 -6.04 -11.70
N VAL A 90 -12.75 -4.90 -12.22
CA VAL A 90 -12.77 -3.61 -11.49
C VAL A 90 -13.44 -3.72 -10.12
N LEU A 91 -14.60 -4.40 -10.03
CA LEU A 91 -15.32 -4.55 -8.76
C LEU A 91 -14.50 -5.38 -7.75
N GLN A 92 -13.87 -6.45 -8.20
CA GLN A 92 -13.02 -7.31 -7.37
C GLN A 92 -11.82 -6.52 -6.85
N GLN A 93 -11.16 -5.75 -7.70
CA GLN A 93 -10.02 -4.93 -7.32
C GLN A 93 -10.44 -3.85 -6.31
N VAL A 94 -11.52 -3.10 -6.57
CA VAL A 94 -12.03 -2.09 -5.64
C VAL A 94 -12.42 -2.71 -4.30
N THR A 95 -13.08 -3.87 -4.31
CA THR A 95 -13.50 -4.55 -3.07
C THR A 95 -12.29 -5.07 -2.29
N ALA A 96 -11.29 -5.63 -2.97
CA ALA A 96 -10.05 -6.09 -2.37
C ALA A 96 -9.28 -4.94 -1.70
N THR A 97 -9.08 -3.83 -2.43
CA THR A 97 -8.41 -2.64 -1.89
C THR A 97 -9.19 -2.03 -0.72
N ALA A 98 -10.51 -1.90 -0.83
CA ALA A 98 -11.34 -1.33 0.23
C ALA A 98 -11.27 -2.19 1.51
N ALA A 99 -11.38 -3.51 1.39
CA ALA A 99 -11.30 -4.42 2.52
C ALA A 99 -9.96 -4.29 3.27
N LEU A 100 -8.83 -4.26 2.53
CA LEU A 100 -7.50 -4.12 3.13
C LEU A 100 -7.25 -2.73 3.72
N VAL A 101 -7.81 -1.67 3.14
CA VAL A 101 -7.75 -0.33 3.74
C VAL A 101 -8.56 -0.26 5.04
N ASP A 102 -9.73 -0.90 5.09
CA ASP A 102 -10.55 -0.96 6.29
C ASP A 102 -9.87 -1.75 7.42
N GLU A 103 -9.21 -2.86 7.09
CA GLU A 103 -8.34 -3.61 8.00
C GLU A 103 -7.19 -2.71 8.53
N ALA A 104 -6.45 -2.08 7.62
CA ALA A 104 -5.29 -1.25 7.94
C ALA A 104 -5.60 -0.05 8.86
N ARG A 105 -6.79 0.56 8.71
CA ARG A 105 -7.21 1.72 9.53
C ARG A 105 -7.29 1.41 11.03
N GLY A 106 -7.47 0.15 11.40
CA GLY A 106 -7.49 -0.29 12.80
C GLY A 106 -6.09 -0.47 13.41
N GLU A 107 -5.05 -0.56 12.58
CA GLU A 107 -3.72 -1.03 12.99
C GLU A 107 -2.58 -0.04 12.73
N ALA A 108 -2.80 0.94 11.85
CA ALA A 108 -1.78 1.91 11.46
C ALA A 108 -2.22 3.37 11.69
N ASP A 109 -1.25 4.23 12.01
CA ASP A 109 -1.48 5.67 12.10
C ASP A 109 -1.72 6.30 10.71
N LEU A 110 -1.06 5.76 9.69
CA LEU A 110 -1.16 6.19 8.29
C LEU A 110 -1.24 4.97 7.37
N VAL A 111 -2.20 4.98 6.44
CA VAL A 111 -2.31 4.01 5.36
C VAL A 111 -1.87 4.66 4.06
N VAL A 112 -0.90 4.06 3.38
CA VAL A 112 -0.44 4.47 2.05
C VAL A 112 -0.98 3.46 1.06
N VAL A 113 -1.84 3.91 0.16
CA VAL A 113 -2.39 3.09 -0.93
C VAL A 113 -1.63 3.42 -2.20
N ASP A 114 -0.84 2.47 -2.68
CA ASP A 114 -0.18 2.55 -3.99
C ASP A 114 -1.07 1.88 -5.04
N THR A 115 -1.19 2.51 -6.20
CA THR A 115 -2.10 2.07 -7.26
C THR A 115 -1.33 1.71 -8.52
N THR A 116 -2.03 1.07 -9.45
CA THR A 116 -1.62 0.96 -10.85
C THR A 116 -1.37 2.34 -11.48
#